data_AF-A0AAD8GHD3-F1
#
_entry.id   AF-A0AAD8GHD3-F1
#
_cell.length_a   1.000
_cell.length_b   1.000
_cell.length_c   1.000
_cell.angle_alpha   90.00
_cell.angle_beta   90.00
_cell.angle_gamma   90.00
#
_symmetry.space_group_name_H-M   'P 1'
#
loop_
_entity.id
_entity.type
_entity.pdbx_description
1 polymer ?
#
loop_
_entity_poly.entity_id
_entity_poly.type
_entity_poly.pdbx_seq_one_letter_code
_entity_poly.pdbx_strand_id
1 'polypeptide(L)'
;MERMDAGRLLLEMGGWKVNTAACDLAREVAQEGDALIAGGVRQTPSHQGSKSQSDMKAIFKKQLDVFVEEDVDFMVAEYFEHVEEAEWAVQVWKGSGKPVAATLCIGPTGEMKEVSPGDCAIKLVKAGAQIVGINCHFDLMTCLETMKLMKAGLEAVKLKAHLMVQPLAYHTLTAITRASLTCQNSALVRDC
;
A
#
# COMPACT_ATOMS: atom_id res chain seq x y z
N MET A 1 34.80 11.69 1.41
CA MET A 1 33.75 11.02 0.63
C MET A 1 32.45 11.24 1.37
N GLU A 2 31.76 12.35 1.08
CA GLU A 2 30.48 12.68 1.70
C GLU A 2 29.44 11.63 1.27
N ARG A 3 28.71 11.05 2.22
CA ARG A 3 27.59 10.16 1.90
C ARG A 3 26.50 11.00 1.23
N MET A 4 26.26 10.75 -0.04
CA MET A 4 25.08 11.30 -0.73
C MET A 4 23.82 10.67 -0.12
N ASP A 5 22.89 11.53 0.31
CA ASP A 5 21.54 11.12 0.69
C ASP A 5 20.80 10.55 -0.53
N ALA A 6 20.00 9.50 -0.33
CA ALA A 6 19.19 8.85 -1.35
C ALA A 6 18.32 9.86 -2.12
N GLY A 7 17.85 10.92 -1.46
CA GLY A 7 17.10 12.00 -2.10
C GLY A 7 17.91 12.77 -3.15
N ARG A 8 19.23 12.92 -2.96
CA ARG A 8 20.14 13.60 -3.89
C ARG A 8 20.51 12.71 -5.08
N LEU A 9 20.66 11.41 -4.85
CA LEU A 9 20.90 10.41 -5.91
C LEU A 9 19.68 10.27 -6.85
N LEU A 10 18.46 10.32 -6.28
CA LEU A 10 17.19 10.28 -7.03
C LEU A 10 17.01 11.46 -8.00
N LEU A 11 17.49 12.65 -7.61
CA LEU A 11 17.44 13.86 -8.44
C LEU A 11 18.40 13.80 -9.63
N GLU A 12 19.53 13.10 -9.50
CA GLU A 12 20.57 13.02 -10.53
C GLU A 12 20.30 11.90 -11.58
N MET A 13 19.72 10.77 -11.17
CA MET A 13 19.41 9.65 -12.07
C MET A 13 18.01 9.74 -12.69
N GLY A 14 17.08 10.44 -12.04
CA GLY A 14 15.66 10.47 -12.38
C GLY A 14 14.92 9.23 -11.85
N GLY A 15 13.76 9.45 -11.23
CA GLY A 15 12.99 8.38 -10.55
C GLY A 15 12.64 7.19 -11.46
N TRP A 16 12.48 7.42 -12.76
CA TRP A 16 12.27 6.35 -13.75
C TRP A 16 13.44 5.36 -13.77
N LYS A 17 14.68 5.84 -13.90
CA LYS A 17 15.86 4.97 -14.00
C LYS A 17 16.08 4.15 -12.73
N VAL A 18 15.80 4.75 -11.56
CA VAL A 18 15.90 4.03 -10.28
C VAL A 18 14.86 2.92 -10.21
N ASN A 19 13.62 3.18 -10.64
CA ASN A 19 12.57 2.17 -10.61
C ASN A 19 12.80 1.05 -11.63
N THR A 20 13.26 1.36 -12.85
CA THR A 20 13.67 0.35 -13.84
C THR A 20 14.80 -0.53 -13.29
N ALA A 21 15.88 0.06 -12.78
CA ALA A 21 16.99 -0.71 -12.23
C ALA A 21 16.56 -1.59 -11.02
N ALA A 22 15.60 -1.13 -10.21
CA ALA A 22 15.04 -1.93 -9.13
C ALA A 22 14.22 -3.12 -9.66
N CYS A 23 13.45 -2.93 -10.75
CA CYS A 23 12.71 -4.02 -11.40
C CYS A 23 13.66 -5.05 -12.03
N ASP A 24 14.72 -4.60 -12.69
CA ASP A 24 15.76 -5.47 -13.26
C ASP A 24 16.38 -6.37 -12.20
N LEU A 25 16.80 -5.80 -11.06
CA LEU A 25 17.38 -6.56 -9.95
C LEU A 25 16.39 -7.54 -9.33
N ALA A 26 15.14 -7.11 -9.13
CA ALA A 26 14.09 -8.00 -8.62
C ALA A 26 13.83 -9.17 -9.58
N ARG A 27 13.92 -8.93 -10.88
CA ARG A 27 13.75 -9.94 -11.93
C ARG A 27 14.90 -10.94 -11.96
N GLU A 28 16.14 -10.47 -11.89
CA GLU A 28 17.32 -11.32 -11.85
C GLU A 28 17.21 -12.34 -10.71
N VAL A 29 16.94 -11.87 -9.49
CA VAL A 29 16.80 -12.75 -8.32
C VAL A 29 15.56 -13.62 -8.38
N ALA A 30 14.42 -13.12 -8.90
CA ALA A 30 13.21 -13.93 -9.04
C ALA A 30 13.42 -15.12 -9.97
N GLN A 31 14.21 -14.96 -11.04
CA GLN A 31 14.54 -16.01 -12.01
C GLN A 31 15.50 -17.08 -11.46
N GLU A 32 16.17 -16.83 -10.33
CA GLU A 32 16.98 -17.86 -9.64
C GLU A 32 16.12 -18.94 -8.96
N GLY A 33 14.81 -18.69 -8.79
CA GLY A 33 13.89 -19.60 -8.12
C GLY A 33 12.47 -19.56 -8.68
N ASP A 34 11.53 -20.02 -7.86
CA ASP A 34 10.09 -20.00 -8.17
C ASP A 34 9.43 -18.80 -7.47
N ALA A 35 9.84 -17.60 -7.88
CA ALA A 35 9.38 -16.34 -7.30
C ALA A 35 8.75 -15.42 -8.37
N LEU A 36 7.86 -14.55 -7.90
CA LEU A 36 7.19 -13.53 -8.72
C LEU A 36 7.65 -12.13 -8.33
N ILE A 37 7.58 -11.21 -9.28
CA ILE A 37 7.95 -9.80 -9.09
C ILE A 37 6.67 -8.98 -8.97
N ALA A 38 6.62 -8.12 -7.95
CA ALA A 38 5.46 -7.27 -7.69
C ALA A 38 5.82 -5.79 -7.77
N GLY A 39 5.03 -5.01 -8.53
CA GLY A 39 5.11 -3.54 -8.52
C GLY A 39 4.38 -2.95 -7.32
N GLY A 40 5.10 -2.32 -6.38
CA GLY A 40 4.54 -1.74 -5.16
C GLY A 40 4.27 -0.24 -5.27
N VAL A 41 3.11 0.23 -4.80
CA VAL A 41 2.91 1.66 -4.48
C VAL A 41 2.34 1.85 -3.10
N ARG A 42 2.60 3.05 -2.60
CA ARG A 42 2.16 3.56 -1.32
C ARG A 42 1.32 4.80 -1.46
N GLN A 43 0.62 5.14 -0.38
CA GLN A 43 -0.09 6.42 -0.26
C GLN A 43 0.82 7.58 -0.65
N THR A 44 0.25 8.53 -1.38
CA THR A 44 1.01 9.69 -1.81
C THR A 44 1.04 10.71 -0.67
N PRO A 45 2.14 11.46 -0.49
CA PRO A 45 2.19 12.57 0.47
C PRO A 45 1.13 13.65 0.20
N SER A 46 0.49 13.60 -0.98
CA SER A 46 -0.47 14.59 -1.46
C SER A 46 -1.89 14.38 -0.95
N HIS A 47 -2.20 13.28 -0.28
CA HIS A 47 -3.56 13.04 0.24
C HIS A 47 -3.96 14.03 1.34
N GLN A 48 -2.97 14.63 2.02
CA GLN A 48 -3.18 15.71 2.99
C GLN A 48 -3.29 17.11 2.34
N GLY A 49 -3.27 17.20 1.00
CA GLY A 49 -3.34 18.45 0.25
C GLY A 49 -4.60 18.54 -0.62
N SER A 50 -4.88 19.75 -1.14
CA SER A 50 -6.04 20.09 -1.99
C SER A 50 -5.99 19.50 -3.41
N LYS A 51 -5.38 18.33 -3.60
CA LYS A 51 -5.27 17.72 -4.94
C LYS A 51 -6.54 16.99 -5.29
N SER A 52 -6.95 17.12 -6.55
CA SER A 52 -8.14 16.45 -7.06
C SER A 52 -7.91 14.95 -7.19
N GLN A 53 -8.98 14.16 -7.19
CA GLN A 53 -8.93 12.73 -7.49
C GLN A 53 -8.17 12.44 -8.80
N SER A 54 -8.35 13.28 -9.83
CA SER A 54 -7.65 13.15 -11.11
C SER A 54 -6.14 13.31 -10.98
N ASP A 55 -5.67 14.23 -10.15
CA ASP A 55 -4.23 14.43 -9.92
C ASP A 55 -3.60 13.22 -9.24
N MET A 56 -4.31 12.65 -8.26
CA MET A 56 -3.87 11.46 -7.53
C MET A 56 -3.81 10.24 -8.45
N LYS A 57 -4.85 10.03 -9.27
CA LYS A 57 -4.85 8.97 -10.30
C LYS A 57 -3.74 9.15 -11.32
N ALA A 58 -3.39 10.39 -11.69
CA ALA A 58 -2.27 10.65 -12.57
C ALA A 58 -0.92 10.27 -11.95
N ILE A 59 -0.76 10.40 -10.62
CA ILE A 59 0.44 9.93 -9.92
C ILE A 59 0.52 8.40 -9.96
N PHE A 60 -0.57 7.70 -9.63
CA PHE A 60 -0.61 6.24 -9.69
C PHE A 60 -0.41 5.70 -11.11
N LYS A 61 -0.87 6.43 -12.13
CA LYS A 61 -0.65 6.09 -13.53
C LYS A 61 0.83 6.15 -13.92
N LYS A 62 1.56 7.17 -13.47
CA LYS A 62 3.02 7.28 -13.73
C LYS A 62 3.80 6.10 -13.14
N GLN A 63 3.41 5.64 -11.95
CA GLN A 63 4.02 4.48 -11.32
C GLN A 63 3.64 3.19 -12.06
N LEU A 64 2.38 3.07 -12.48
CA LEU A 64 1.91 1.95 -13.30
C LEU A 64 2.67 1.84 -14.62
N ASP A 65 2.97 2.96 -15.27
CA ASP A 65 3.67 2.97 -16.56
C ASP A 65 5.03 2.28 -16.48
N VAL A 66 5.78 2.50 -15.38
CA VAL A 66 7.03 1.78 -15.13
C VAL A 66 6.77 0.28 -15.02
N PHE A 67 5.84 -0.14 -14.16
CA PHE A 67 5.60 -1.57 -13.92
C PHE A 67 5.04 -2.32 -15.12
N VAL A 68 4.32 -1.64 -16.01
CA VAL A 68 3.85 -2.21 -17.27
C VAL A 68 4.99 -2.35 -18.27
N GLU A 69 5.86 -1.35 -18.38
CA GLU A 69 7.04 -1.42 -19.26
C GLU A 69 8.02 -2.51 -18.78
N GLU A 70 8.21 -2.59 -17.46
CA GLU A 70 9.03 -3.60 -16.79
C GLU A 70 8.31 -4.94 -16.61
N ASP A 71 7.13 -5.15 -17.21
CA ASP A 71 6.36 -6.41 -17.21
C ASP A 71 6.35 -7.19 -15.87
N VAL A 72 5.98 -6.54 -14.76
CA VAL A 72 5.86 -7.22 -13.45
C VAL A 72 4.74 -8.26 -13.47
N ASP A 73 4.77 -9.25 -12.57
CA ASP A 73 3.76 -10.33 -12.55
C ASP A 73 2.41 -9.85 -11.99
N PHE A 74 2.45 -8.98 -10.97
CA PHE A 74 1.28 -8.37 -10.33
C PHE A 74 1.64 -7.06 -9.63
N MET A 75 0.63 -6.35 -9.12
CA MET A 75 0.84 -5.11 -8.38
C MET A 75 0.31 -5.19 -6.95
N VAL A 76 0.93 -4.42 -6.05
CA VAL A 76 0.52 -4.30 -4.66
C VAL A 76 0.33 -2.83 -4.29
N ALA A 77 -0.91 -2.42 -4.05
CA ALA A 77 -1.22 -1.16 -3.40
C ALA A 77 -1.09 -1.38 -1.88
N GLU A 78 0.01 -0.95 -1.28
CA GLU A 78 0.32 -1.16 0.14
C GLU A 78 0.52 0.14 0.89
N TYR A 79 0.55 0.14 2.23
CA TYR A 79 0.81 1.36 3.01
C TYR A 79 -0.17 2.49 2.67
N PHE A 80 -1.46 2.19 2.83
CA PHE A 80 -2.55 3.16 2.76
C PHE A 80 -3.28 3.22 4.10
N GLU A 81 -3.34 4.42 4.67
CA GLU A 81 -4.16 4.73 5.85
C GLU A 81 -5.61 5.06 5.46
N HIS A 82 -5.83 5.52 4.23
CA HIS A 82 -7.12 5.91 3.67
C HIS A 82 -7.58 4.95 2.58
N VAL A 83 -8.73 4.31 2.77
CA VAL A 83 -9.22 3.34 1.78
C VAL A 83 -9.59 4.00 0.47
N GLU A 84 -10.08 5.25 0.50
CA GLU A 84 -10.47 5.97 -0.71
C GLU A 84 -9.29 6.15 -1.66
N GLU A 85 -8.11 6.51 -1.15
CA GLU A 85 -6.90 6.66 -1.96
C GLU A 85 -6.45 5.31 -2.52
N ALA A 86 -6.53 4.24 -1.71
CA ALA A 86 -6.25 2.88 -2.15
C ALA A 86 -7.23 2.41 -3.25
N GLU A 87 -8.52 2.76 -3.16
CA GLU A 87 -9.51 2.48 -4.20
C GLU A 87 -9.10 3.12 -5.53
N TRP A 88 -8.58 4.35 -5.51
CA TRP A 88 -8.11 5.03 -6.73
C TRP A 88 -6.88 4.36 -7.33
N ALA A 89 -5.91 3.96 -6.51
CA ALA A 89 -4.75 3.19 -6.97
C ALA A 89 -5.21 1.89 -7.65
N VAL A 90 -6.05 1.10 -6.98
CA VAL A 90 -6.61 -0.15 -7.53
C VAL A 90 -7.36 0.08 -8.84
N GLN A 91 -8.19 1.12 -8.93
CA GLN A 91 -8.94 1.44 -10.15
C GLN A 91 -8.04 1.75 -11.34
N VAL A 92 -6.98 2.53 -11.14
CA VAL A 92 -6.01 2.85 -12.21
C VAL A 92 -5.29 1.59 -12.65
N TRP A 93 -4.90 0.75 -11.71
CA TRP A 93 -4.01 -0.38 -11.93
C TRP A 93 -4.69 -1.61 -12.50
N LYS A 94 -5.95 -1.82 -12.15
CA LYS A 94 -6.80 -2.83 -12.81
C LYS A 94 -6.84 -2.65 -14.33
N GLY A 95 -6.68 -1.41 -14.81
CA GLY A 95 -6.61 -1.09 -16.24
C GLY A 95 -5.44 -1.72 -17.00
N SER A 96 -4.41 -2.21 -16.30
CA SER A 96 -3.26 -2.90 -16.93
C SER A 96 -3.55 -4.36 -17.33
N GLY A 97 -4.61 -4.96 -16.77
CA GLY A 97 -4.91 -6.39 -16.94
C GLY A 97 -4.09 -7.34 -16.06
N LYS A 98 -3.12 -6.84 -15.28
CA LYS A 98 -2.36 -7.62 -14.29
C LYS A 98 -3.14 -7.74 -12.97
N PRO A 99 -2.94 -8.81 -12.17
CA PRO A 99 -3.56 -8.94 -10.85
C PRO A 99 -3.16 -7.80 -9.90
N VAL A 100 -4.09 -7.39 -9.04
CA VAL A 100 -3.88 -6.32 -8.06
C VAL A 100 -4.18 -6.82 -6.65
N ALA A 101 -3.18 -6.72 -5.78
CA ALA A 101 -3.33 -6.84 -4.34
C ALA A 101 -3.46 -5.45 -3.71
N ALA A 102 -4.25 -5.34 -2.64
CA ALA A 102 -4.40 -4.10 -1.88
C ALA A 102 -4.32 -4.39 -0.38
N THR A 103 -3.33 -3.82 0.29
CA THR A 103 -3.15 -3.91 1.74
C THR A 103 -3.20 -2.51 2.37
N LEU A 104 -3.90 -2.41 3.50
CA LEU A 104 -4.00 -1.17 4.27
C LEU A 104 -3.15 -1.26 5.53
N CYS A 105 -2.64 -0.14 6.03
CA CYS A 105 -1.90 -0.08 7.28
C CYS A 105 -2.79 0.40 8.44
N ILE A 106 -4.00 -0.21 8.55
CA ILE A 106 -5.01 0.10 9.56
C ILE A 106 -5.16 -1.03 10.60
N GLY A 107 -5.62 -0.67 11.81
CA GLY A 107 -5.86 -1.61 12.90
C GLY A 107 -7.33 -2.07 12.98
N PRO A 108 -7.71 -2.81 14.05
CA PRO A 108 -9.07 -3.32 14.22
C PRO A 108 -10.14 -2.23 14.31
N THR A 109 -9.75 -1.00 14.68
CA THR A 109 -10.64 0.16 14.75
C THR A 109 -10.99 0.75 13.39
N GLY A 110 -10.37 0.28 12.30
CA GLY A 110 -10.61 0.79 10.95
C GLY A 110 -9.87 2.09 10.61
N GLU A 111 -10.14 2.62 9.42
CA GLU A 111 -9.63 3.92 8.98
C GLU A 111 -10.25 5.03 9.83
N MET A 112 -9.41 5.76 10.57
CA MET A 112 -9.78 6.91 11.41
C MET A 112 -11.01 6.69 12.33
N LYS A 113 -11.39 5.43 12.59
CA LYS A 113 -12.64 5.02 13.27
C LYS A 113 -13.94 5.35 12.52
N GLU A 114 -13.86 5.75 11.25
CA GLU A 114 -15.02 6.08 10.41
C GLU A 114 -15.41 4.94 9.48
N VAL A 115 -14.43 4.20 8.95
CA VAL A 115 -14.67 3.08 8.03
C VAL A 115 -14.14 1.79 8.67
N SER A 116 -15.03 0.80 8.83
CA SER A 116 -14.65 -0.47 9.43
C SER A 116 -13.69 -1.27 8.52
N PRO A 117 -12.83 -2.15 9.06
CA PRO A 117 -11.98 -3.01 8.22
C PRO A 117 -12.77 -3.85 7.21
N GLY A 118 -13.97 -4.32 7.60
CA GLY A 118 -14.88 -5.04 6.72
C GLY A 118 -15.30 -4.19 5.51
N ASP A 119 -15.74 -2.95 5.75
CA ASP A 119 -16.12 -2.03 4.68
C ASP A 119 -14.92 -1.65 3.79
N CYS A 120 -13.74 -1.49 4.39
CA CYS A 120 -12.51 -1.26 3.64
C CYS A 120 -12.23 -2.41 2.66
N ALA A 121 -12.30 -3.66 3.13
CA ALA A 121 -12.10 -4.83 2.26
C ALA A 121 -13.15 -4.89 1.12
N ILE A 122 -14.42 -4.62 1.43
CA ILE A 122 -15.50 -4.59 0.43
C ILE A 122 -15.22 -3.54 -0.65
N LYS A 123 -14.81 -2.33 -0.24
CA LYS A 123 -14.45 -1.23 -1.14
C LYS A 123 -13.31 -1.61 -2.08
N LEU A 124 -12.21 -2.18 -1.54
CA LEU A 124 -11.06 -2.61 -2.34
C LEU A 124 -11.41 -3.70 -3.35
N VAL A 125 -12.20 -4.71 -2.95
CA VAL A 125 -12.66 -5.77 -3.88
C VAL A 125 -13.56 -5.20 -4.96
N LYS A 126 -14.48 -4.27 -4.63
CA LYS A 126 -15.33 -3.60 -5.61
C LYS A 126 -14.54 -2.71 -6.57
N ALA A 127 -13.50 -2.04 -6.09
CA ALA A 127 -12.56 -1.30 -6.93
C ALA A 127 -11.81 -2.22 -7.90
N GLY A 128 -11.62 -3.49 -7.52
CA GLY A 128 -11.17 -4.57 -8.39
C GLY A 128 -9.90 -5.27 -7.94
N ALA A 129 -9.52 -5.16 -6.67
CA ALA A 129 -8.44 -5.96 -6.10
C ALA A 129 -8.87 -7.44 -5.98
N GLN A 130 -8.00 -8.36 -6.39
CA GLN A 130 -8.21 -9.82 -6.23
C GLN A 130 -7.69 -10.33 -4.89
N ILE A 131 -6.76 -9.59 -4.27
CA ILE A 131 -6.13 -9.91 -3.00
C ILE A 131 -6.29 -8.68 -2.10
N VAL A 132 -6.80 -8.85 -0.88
CA VAL A 132 -6.97 -7.75 0.08
C VAL A 132 -6.39 -8.09 1.45
N GLY A 133 -5.91 -7.09 2.18
CA GLY A 133 -5.25 -7.38 3.44
C GLY A 133 -4.73 -6.21 4.26
N ILE A 134 -3.80 -6.52 5.16
CA ILE A 134 -3.16 -5.57 6.07
C ILE A 134 -1.64 -5.69 6.02
N ASN A 135 -0.95 -4.55 6.06
CA ASN A 135 0.51 -4.50 6.16
C ASN A 135 1.02 -3.46 7.17
N CYS A 136 2.31 -3.54 7.50
CA CYS A 136 3.05 -2.53 8.26
C CYS A 136 2.51 -2.31 9.68
N HIS A 137 2.28 -1.06 10.10
CA HIS A 137 1.97 -0.44 11.43
C HIS A 137 1.75 -1.30 12.70
N PHE A 138 1.28 -2.53 12.60
CA PHE A 138 0.89 -3.38 13.71
C PHE A 138 1.64 -4.72 13.71
N ASP A 139 1.78 -5.30 14.90
CA ASP A 139 2.27 -6.66 15.07
C ASP A 139 1.34 -7.71 14.47
N LEU A 140 1.85 -8.94 14.35
CA LEU A 140 1.12 -10.06 13.75
C LEU A 140 -0.25 -10.28 14.40
N MET A 141 -0.35 -10.24 15.73
CA MET A 141 -1.60 -10.54 16.43
C MET A 141 -2.67 -9.50 16.12
N THR A 142 -2.30 -8.23 16.15
CA THR A 142 -3.18 -7.11 15.82
C THR A 142 -3.59 -7.16 14.34
N CYS A 143 -2.66 -7.44 13.42
CA CYS A 143 -2.97 -7.63 12.01
C CYS A 143 -3.99 -8.76 11.79
N LEU A 144 -3.82 -9.91 12.46
CA LEU A 144 -4.74 -11.05 12.32
C LEU A 144 -6.15 -10.74 12.85
N GLU A 145 -6.27 -9.92 13.90
CA GLU A 145 -7.56 -9.43 14.37
C GLU A 145 -8.26 -8.56 13.31
N THR A 146 -7.53 -7.62 12.71
CA THR A 146 -8.05 -6.80 11.59
C THR A 146 -8.44 -7.68 10.40
N MET A 147 -7.61 -8.67 10.05
CA MET A 147 -7.90 -9.61 8.95
C MET A 147 -9.18 -10.42 9.19
N LYS A 148 -9.47 -10.79 10.44
CA LYS A 148 -10.73 -11.46 10.80
C LYS A 148 -11.94 -10.58 10.51
N LEU A 149 -11.85 -9.27 10.81
CA LEU A 149 -12.90 -8.29 10.54
C LEU A 149 -13.07 -8.05 9.03
N MET A 150 -11.98 -7.93 8.28
CA MET A 150 -12.00 -7.84 6.81
C MET A 150 -12.72 -9.05 6.19
N LYS A 151 -12.34 -10.27 6.62
CA LYS A 151 -12.94 -11.51 6.15
C LYS A 151 -14.44 -11.57 6.45
N ALA A 152 -14.85 -11.24 7.67
CA ALA A 152 -16.26 -11.22 8.06
C ALA A 152 -17.09 -10.25 7.21
N GLY A 153 -16.54 -9.06 6.89
CA GLY A 153 -17.18 -8.10 6.00
C GLY A 153 -17.42 -8.66 4.60
N LEU A 154 -16.39 -9.27 4.00
CA LEU A 154 -16.50 -9.89 2.67
C LEU A 154 -17.54 -11.03 2.65
N GLU A 155 -17.54 -11.89 3.67
CA GLU A 155 -18.49 -13.00 3.81
C GLU A 155 -19.94 -12.51 3.94
N ALA A 156 -20.18 -11.44 4.70
CA ALA A 156 -21.50 -10.86 4.91
C ALA A 156 -22.16 -10.39 3.59
N VAL A 157 -21.35 -9.91 2.63
CA VAL A 157 -21.82 -9.47 1.30
C VAL A 157 -21.53 -10.47 0.19
N LYS A 158 -21.06 -11.69 0.53
CA LYS A 158 -20.72 -12.78 -0.39
C LYS A 158 -19.71 -12.39 -1.48
N LEU A 159 -18.81 -11.47 -1.16
CA LEU A 159 -17.67 -11.15 -2.04
C LEU A 159 -16.52 -12.12 -1.77
N LYS A 160 -15.79 -12.49 -2.84
CA LYS A 160 -14.63 -13.37 -2.76
C LYS A 160 -13.38 -12.60 -3.13
N ALA A 161 -12.34 -12.77 -2.33
CA ALA A 161 -10.97 -12.32 -2.59
C ALA A 161 -10.00 -13.20 -1.81
N HIS A 162 -8.73 -13.21 -2.23
CA HIS A 162 -7.65 -13.77 -1.41
C HIS A 162 -7.32 -12.81 -0.26
N LEU A 163 -6.83 -13.37 0.84
CA LEU A 163 -6.43 -12.61 2.03
C LEU A 163 -4.91 -12.56 2.13
N MET A 164 -4.37 -11.38 2.43
CA MET A 164 -2.91 -11.12 2.52
C MET A 164 -2.56 -10.44 3.85
N VAL A 165 -1.42 -10.79 4.44
CA VAL A 165 -0.97 -10.15 5.68
C VAL A 165 0.56 -10.03 5.71
N GLN A 166 1.06 -8.83 5.98
CA GLN A 166 2.49 -8.50 6.06
C GLN A 166 2.76 -7.63 7.30
N PRO A 167 2.77 -8.23 8.50
CA PRO A 167 2.84 -7.48 9.76
C PRO A 167 4.25 -6.96 10.04
N LEU A 168 4.39 -6.09 11.04
CA LEU A 168 5.69 -5.78 11.62
C LEU A 168 6.28 -7.02 12.32
N ALA A 169 7.59 -7.20 12.19
CA ALA A 169 8.38 -8.13 12.98
C ALA A 169 8.71 -7.59 14.40
N TYR A 170 7.94 -6.60 14.87
CA TYR A 170 8.08 -5.98 16.20
C TYR A 170 6.83 -6.23 17.02
N HIS A 171 6.99 -6.51 18.32
CA HIS A 171 5.86 -6.53 19.23
C HIS A 171 5.42 -5.09 19.53
N THR A 172 4.21 -4.73 19.12
CA THR A 172 3.67 -3.37 19.21
C THR A 172 2.55 -3.27 20.23
N LEU A 173 2.62 -4.03 21.33
CA LEU A 173 1.54 -4.18 22.32
C LEU A 173 1.02 -2.84 22.90
N THR A 174 1.80 -1.76 22.81
CA THR A 174 1.41 -0.40 23.24
C THR A 174 0.84 0.48 22.13
N ALA A 175 0.92 0.05 20.86
CA ALA A 175 0.50 0.80 19.67
C ALA A 175 -1.02 0.83 19.47
N ILE A 176 -1.77 -0.12 20.06
CA ILE A 176 -3.25 -0.08 20.10
C ILE A 176 -3.73 1.25 20.71
N THR A 177 -2.95 1.84 21.63
CA THR A 177 -3.19 3.16 22.23
C THR A 177 -2.55 4.33 21.49
N ARG A 178 -1.57 4.10 20.59
CA ARG A 178 -0.70 5.15 20.01
C ARG A 178 -0.88 5.41 18.52
N ALA A 179 -1.52 4.52 17.75
CA ALA A 179 -1.87 4.80 16.35
C ALA A 179 -2.81 6.02 16.20
N SER A 180 -3.55 6.39 17.26
CA SER A 180 -4.30 7.65 17.32
C SER A 180 -3.44 8.91 17.57
N LEU A 181 -2.19 8.76 18.05
CA LEU A 181 -1.35 9.90 18.45
C LEU A 181 -0.44 10.41 17.32
N THR A 182 0.01 9.55 16.41
CA THR A 182 0.88 9.98 15.28
C THR A 182 0.10 10.76 14.22
N CYS A 183 -1.20 10.48 14.04
CA CYS A 183 -2.07 11.29 13.16
C CYS A 183 -2.42 12.66 13.77
N GLN A 184 -2.25 12.87 15.08
CA GLN A 184 -2.55 14.14 15.76
C GLN A 184 -1.33 15.04 15.98
N ASN A 185 -0.10 14.52 15.81
CA ASN A 185 1.14 15.25 16.17
C ASN A 185 2.04 15.62 14.97
N SER A 186 1.47 15.89 13.79
CA SER A 186 2.21 16.50 12.67
C SER A 186 2.74 17.92 12.96
N ALA A 187 2.44 18.49 14.13
CA ALA A 187 2.94 19.79 14.58
C ALA A 187 4.26 19.74 15.36
N LEU A 188 4.76 18.57 15.82
CA LEU A 188 5.89 18.51 16.78
C LEU A 188 7.23 18.04 16.18
N VAL A 189 7.33 17.78 14.88
CA VAL A 189 8.62 17.41 14.23
C VAL A 189 9.28 18.63 13.56
N ARG A 190 9.22 19.80 14.21
CA ARG A 190 9.93 21.01 13.74
C ARG A 190 11.15 21.40 14.57
N ASP A 191 11.40 20.74 15.71
CA ASP A 191 12.52 21.09 16.59
C ASP A 191 13.36 19.87 16.99
N CYS A 192 14.03 19.25 16.00
CA CYS A 192 15.25 18.44 16.17
C CYS A 192 16.11 18.60 14.91
#